data_AF-A0AAU2Y961-F1
#
_entry.id   AF-A0AAU2Y961-F1
#
_cell.length_a   1.000
_cell.length_b   1.000
_cell.length_c   1.000
_cell.angle_alpha   90.00
_cell.angle_beta   90.00
_cell.angle_gamma   90.00
#
_symmetry.space_group_name_H-M   'P 1'
#
loop_
_entity.id
_entity.type
_entity.pdbx_description
1 polymer ?
#
loop_
_entity_poly.entity_id
_entity_poly.type
_entity_poly.pdbx_seq_one_letter_code
_entity_poly.pdbx_strand_id
1 'polypeptide(L)'
;MTDDGVVVDEAIRAAWDSYRVLEKRTPAEERRQAQQRVQAAMDAYGPEEVSRGTVFLVGVLTGYLIVEQEGSKNRLDPLSDLIPAVIRKLPTFEMADPVQVPMATGVLMAAAMGMDTVAWRDQFGPIPPNEALVHSFVLWLLADLFDSTTERPGTIDQLMRETFDSMTAEPS
;
A
#
# COMPACT_ATOMS: atom_id res chain seq x y z
N MET A 1 6.05 15.42 22.41
CA MET A 1 6.60 14.14 21.93
C MET A 1 5.46 13.42 21.27
N THR A 2 5.25 13.71 19.99
CA THR A 2 4.42 12.87 19.12
C THR A 2 5.17 11.57 18.90
N ASP A 3 4.47 10.46 18.92
CA ASP A 3 5.02 9.13 18.70
C ASP A 3 5.43 9.03 17.23
N ASP A 4 6.66 9.43 16.91
CA ASP A 4 7.11 9.71 15.52
C ASP A 4 7.07 8.50 14.58
N GLY A 5 6.79 7.29 15.09
CA GLY A 5 6.74 6.06 14.29
C GLY A 5 5.34 5.51 13.97
N VAL A 6 4.28 6.03 14.58
CA VAL A 6 2.93 5.46 14.44
C VAL A 6 2.13 6.26 13.42
N VAL A 7 1.74 5.61 12.32
CA VAL A 7 0.85 6.22 11.32
C VAL A 7 -0.57 6.21 11.85
N VAL A 8 -1.28 7.33 11.68
CA VAL A 8 -2.68 7.47 12.11
C VAL A 8 -3.59 6.49 11.36
N ASP A 9 -4.46 5.76 12.07
CA ASP A 9 -5.37 4.77 11.51
C ASP A 9 -6.24 5.31 10.36
N GLU A 10 -6.75 6.53 10.49
CA GLU A 10 -7.52 7.20 9.44
C GLU A 10 -6.70 7.48 8.19
N ALA A 11 -5.41 7.78 8.33
CA ALA A 11 -4.50 7.97 7.20
C ALA A 11 -4.22 6.64 6.48
N ILE A 12 -4.09 5.54 7.23
CA ILE A 12 -3.98 4.18 6.68
C ILE A 12 -5.25 3.81 5.89
N ARG A 13 -6.43 4.06 6.46
CA ARG A 13 -7.72 3.80 5.78
C ARG A 13 -7.86 4.63 4.50
N ALA A 14 -7.47 5.90 4.54
CA ALA A 14 -7.46 6.78 3.36
C ALA A 14 -6.45 6.31 2.29
N ALA A 15 -5.26 5.87 2.70
CA ALA A 15 -4.30 5.26 1.78
C ALA A 15 -4.89 4.02 1.08
N TRP A 16 -5.62 3.17 1.81
CA TRP A 16 -6.35 2.05 1.20
C TRP A 16 -7.46 2.50 0.24
N ASP A 17 -8.19 3.58 0.55
CA ASP A 17 -9.19 4.11 -0.39
C ASP A 17 -8.57 4.61 -1.72
N SER A 18 -7.29 4.99 -1.72
CA SER A 18 -6.57 5.34 -2.96
C SER A 18 -6.43 4.15 -3.92
N TYR A 19 -6.32 2.91 -3.39
CA TYR A 19 -6.40 1.70 -4.21
C TYR A 19 -7.75 1.60 -4.94
N ARG A 20 -8.86 1.87 -4.25
CA ARG A 20 -10.20 1.78 -4.83
C ARG A 20 -10.44 2.80 -5.94
N VAL A 21 -9.83 3.98 -5.82
CA VAL A 21 -9.87 5.02 -6.86
C VAL A 21 -9.19 4.52 -8.16
N LEU A 22 -8.09 3.78 -8.03
CA LEU A 22 -7.34 3.21 -9.15
C LEU A 22 -7.98 1.94 -9.73
N GLU A 23 -8.67 1.17 -8.91
CA GLU A 23 -9.32 -0.08 -9.31
C GLU A 23 -10.51 0.17 -10.25
N LYS A 24 -10.35 -0.22 -11.52
CA LYS A 24 -11.35 -0.01 -12.58
C LYS A 24 -12.65 -0.77 -12.34
N ARG A 25 -12.61 -1.87 -11.59
CA ARG A 25 -13.78 -2.67 -11.23
C ARG A 25 -14.63 -2.00 -10.15
N THR A 26 -14.07 -1.03 -9.41
CA THR A 26 -14.83 -0.29 -8.40
C THR A 26 -15.92 0.57 -9.05
N PRO A 27 -17.19 0.44 -8.62
CA PRO A 27 -18.30 1.26 -9.13
C PRO A 27 -18.00 2.76 -9.03
N ALA A 28 -18.47 3.55 -10.00
CA ALA A 28 -18.16 4.96 -10.08
C ALA A 28 -18.56 5.75 -8.81
N GLU A 29 -19.68 5.37 -8.18
CA GLU A 29 -20.13 5.99 -6.94
C GLU A 29 -19.18 5.67 -5.77
N GLU A 30 -18.76 4.41 -5.63
CA GLU A 30 -17.79 4.00 -4.62
C GLU A 30 -16.43 4.68 -4.84
N ARG A 31 -16.00 4.87 -6.09
CA ARG A 31 -14.78 5.64 -6.41
C ARG A 31 -14.90 7.11 -6.00
N ARG A 32 -16.05 7.74 -6.20
CA ARG A 32 -16.28 9.12 -5.74
C ARG A 32 -16.23 9.23 -4.22
N GLN A 33 -16.85 8.29 -3.51
CA GLN A 33 -16.82 8.26 -2.05
C GLN A 33 -15.41 7.99 -1.51
N ALA A 34 -14.67 7.07 -2.12
CA ALA A 34 -13.26 6.83 -1.80
C ALA A 34 -12.42 8.10 -2.00
N GLN A 35 -12.59 8.80 -3.13
CA GLN A 35 -11.91 10.07 -3.39
C GLN A 35 -12.25 11.15 -2.35
N GLN A 36 -13.50 11.24 -1.91
CA GLN A 36 -13.91 12.16 -0.84
C GLN A 36 -13.26 11.82 0.50
N ARG A 37 -13.16 10.53 0.85
CA ARG A 37 -12.50 10.08 2.09
C ARG A 37 -10.99 10.36 2.05
N VAL A 38 -10.34 10.12 0.91
CA VAL A 38 -8.93 10.49 0.70
C VAL A 38 -8.72 11.99 0.90
N GLN A 39 -9.55 12.82 0.26
CA GLN A 39 -9.44 14.28 0.40
C GLN A 39 -9.66 14.74 1.84
N ALA A 40 -10.68 14.22 2.52
CA ALA A 40 -10.96 14.56 3.91
C ALA A 40 -9.79 14.20 4.85
N ALA A 41 -9.14 13.06 4.64
CA ALA A 41 -7.96 12.67 5.40
C ALA A 41 -6.74 13.56 5.08
N MET A 42 -6.53 13.92 3.82
CA MET A 42 -5.48 14.87 3.43
C MET A 42 -5.69 16.24 4.08
N ASP A 43 -6.94 16.72 4.17
CA ASP A 43 -7.27 18.00 4.79
C ASP A 43 -7.09 17.96 6.32
N ALA A 44 -7.38 16.81 6.95
CA ALA A 44 -7.29 16.65 8.41
C ALA A 44 -5.88 16.35 8.92
N TYR A 45 -5.14 15.48 8.24
CA TYR A 45 -3.86 14.92 8.70
C TYR A 45 -2.67 15.34 7.83
N GLY A 46 -2.93 15.92 6.66
CA GLY A 46 -1.91 16.31 5.70
C GLY A 46 -1.58 15.20 4.68
N PRO A 47 -1.10 15.58 3.49
CA PRO A 47 -0.75 14.63 2.43
C PRO A 47 0.44 13.73 2.79
N GLU A 48 1.33 14.19 3.66
CA GLU A 48 2.49 13.44 4.12
C GLU A 48 2.06 12.22 4.95
N GLU A 49 1.13 12.39 5.90
CA GLU A 49 0.66 11.30 6.75
C GLU A 49 -0.12 10.24 5.96
N VAL A 50 -0.93 10.66 5.00
CA VAL A 50 -1.60 9.72 4.06
C VAL A 50 -0.56 8.96 3.22
N SER A 51 0.52 9.62 2.79
CA SER A 51 1.60 8.97 2.05
C SER A 51 2.38 7.97 2.90
N ARG A 52 2.60 8.27 4.19
CA ARG A 52 3.17 7.32 5.17
C ARG A 52 2.25 6.12 5.36
N GLY A 53 0.93 6.34 5.38
CA GLY A 53 -0.08 5.26 5.36
C GLY A 53 0.04 4.33 4.17
N THR A 54 0.31 4.87 2.97
CA THR A 54 0.57 4.05 1.79
C THR A 54 1.84 3.22 1.93
N VAL A 55 2.94 3.80 2.44
CA VAL A 55 4.20 3.09 2.70
C VAL A 55 4.04 1.97 3.73
N PHE A 56 3.26 2.24 4.79
CA PHE A 56 2.89 1.23 5.77
C PHE A 56 2.14 0.06 5.13
N LEU A 57 1.11 0.35 4.34
CA LEU A 57 0.32 -0.69 3.66
C LEU A 57 1.13 -1.50 2.64
N VAL A 58 2.09 -0.87 1.94
CA VAL A 58 3.05 -1.59 1.08
C VAL A 58 3.84 -2.59 1.90
N GLY A 59 4.29 -2.21 3.10
CA GLY A 59 4.96 -3.10 4.05
C GLY A 59 4.07 -4.27 4.46
N VAL A 60 2.84 -3.98 4.89
CA VAL A 60 1.86 -4.98 5.31
C VAL A 60 1.58 -5.99 4.20
N LEU A 61 1.20 -5.53 3.00
CA LEU A 61 0.86 -6.44 1.90
C LEU A 61 2.06 -7.27 1.43
N THR A 62 3.25 -6.66 1.41
CA THR A 62 4.48 -7.41 1.09
C THR A 62 4.70 -8.50 2.12
N GLY A 63 4.61 -8.19 3.42
CA GLY A 63 4.73 -9.18 4.49
C GLY A 63 3.71 -10.32 4.38
N TYR A 64 2.44 -9.99 4.12
CA TYR A 64 1.39 -11.00 3.90
C TYR A 64 1.71 -11.94 2.73
N LEU A 65 2.14 -11.39 1.59
CA LEU A 65 2.51 -12.19 0.41
C LEU A 65 3.71 -13.11 0.68
N ILE A 66 4.60 -12.75 1.61
CA ILE A 66 5.73 -13.58 2.02
C ILE A 66 5.28 -14.71 2.95
N VAL A 67 4.42 -14.38 3.93
CA VAL A 67 3.96 -15.32 4.97
C VAL A 67 2.95 -16.35 4.41
N GLU A 68 1.99 -15.92 3.59
CA GLU A 68 1.00 -16.80 2.95
C GLU A 68 1.64 -17.90 2.08
N GLN A 69 2.91 -17.74 1.73
CA GLN A 69 3.66 -18.70 0.92
C GLN A 69 4.53 -19.66 1.75
N GLU A 70 4.56 -19.53 3.08
CA GLU A 70 5.22 -20.49 3.96
C GLU A 70 4.52 -21.86 3.87
N GLY A 71 5.11 -22.78 3.11
CA GLY A 71 4.58 -24.14 2.88
C GLY A 71 4.13 -24.42 1.44
N SER A 72 4.11 -23.41 0.57
CA SER A 72 3.84 -23.60 -0.87
C SER A 72 5.08 -24.11 -1.61
N LYS A 73 4.89 -25.04 -2.55
CA LYS A 73 5.96 -25.52 -3.46
C LYS A 73 6.38 -24.46 -4.49
N ASN A 74 5.54 -23.44 -4.72
CA ASN A 74 5.79 -22.31 -5.62
C ASN A 74 5.97 -21.02 -4.83
N ARG A 75 6.83 -21.05 -3.81
CA ARG A 75 7.18 -19.84 -3.05
C ARG A 75 7.91 -18.85 -3.96
N LEU A 76 7.33 -17.66 -4.12
CA LEU A 76 7.96 -16.47 -4.66
C LEU A 76 9.08 -16.07 -3.72
N ASP A 77 10.31 -16.04 -4.24
CA ASP A 77 11.39 -15.37 -3.54
C ASP A 77 11.11 -13.86 -3.52
N PRO A 78 11.06 -13.21 -2.35
CA PRO A 78 10.66 -11.81 -2.29
C PRO A 78 11.60 -10.89 -3.08
N LEU A 79 12.91 -11.18 -3.04
CA LEU A 79 13.93 -10.33 -3.66
C LEU A 79 14.09 -10.64 -5.16
N SER A 80 13.90 -11.89 -5.57
CA SER A 80 14.19 -12.38 -6.91
C SER A 80 12.94 -12.45 -7.80
N ASP A 81 11.75 -12.60 -7.20
CA ASP A 81 10.48 -12.76 -7.92
C ASP A 81 9.51 -11.62 -7.64
N LEU A 82 9.13 -11.39 -6.37
CA LEU A 82 8.08 -10.43 -6.00
C LEU A 82 8.45 -9.00 -6.41
N ILE A 83 9.56 -8.49 -5.90
CA ILE A 83 9.99 -7.11 -6.16
C ILE A 83 10.19 -6.87 -7.66
N PRO A 84 10.93 -7.72 -8.40
CA PRO A 84 11.07 -7.54 -9.84
C PRO A 84 9.73 -7.60 -10.59
N ALA A 85 8.77 -8.44 -10.18
CA ALA A 85 7.46 -8.51 -10.82
C ALA A 85 6.67 -7.20 -10.65
N VAL A 86 6.68 -6.61 -9.45
CA VAL A 86 6.02 -5.32 -9.18
C VAL A 86 6.71 -4.19 -9.94
N ILE A 87 8.04 -4.08 -9.84
CA ILE A 87 8.79 -3.00 -10.49
C ILE A 87 8.69 -3.05 -12.01
N ARG A 88 8.68 -4.24 -12.64
CA ARG A 88 8.48 -4.39 -14.09
C ARG A 88 7.10 -3.92 -14.57
N LYS A 89 6.08 -3.93 -13.70
CA LYS A 89 4.74 -3.45 -14.04
C LYS A 89 4.60 -1.93 -13.87
N LEU A 90 5.43 -1.26 -13.06
CA LEU A 90 5.33 0.19 -12.84
C LEU A 90 5.35 1.04 -14.13
N PRO A 91 6.18 0.76 -15.14
CA PRO A 91 6.18 1.52 -16.40
C PRO A 91 4.87 1.46 -17.19
N THR A 92 3.93 0.56 -16.84
CA THR A 92 2.61 0.50 -17.49
C THR A 92 1.68 1.63 -17.04
N PHE A 93 2.02 2.33 -15.96
CA PHE A 93 1.31 3.52 -15.50
C PHE A 93 1.97 4.76 -16.09
N GLU A 94 1.26 5.47 -16.97
CA GLU A 94 1.78 6.67 -17.65
C GLU A 94 2.26 7.76 -16.68
N MET A 95 1.66 7.82 -15.49
CA MET A 95 1.99 8.81 -14.45
C MET A 95 3.10 8.34 -13.49
N ALA A 96 3.65 7.14 -13.66
CA ALA A 96 4.74 6.66 -12.83
C ALA A 96 6.07 7.30 -13.29
N ASP A 97 6.57 8.24 -12.49
CA ASP A 97 7.87 8.87 -12.73
C ASP A 97 9.00 7.84 -12.48
N PRO A 98 9.81 7.49 -13.50
CA PRO A 98 10.90 6.52 -13.35
C PRO A 98 11.93 6.94 -12.31
N VAL A 99 12.07 8.24 -12.02
CA VAL A 99 13.00 8.76 -11.00
C VAL A 99 12.63 8.29 -9.59
N GLN A 100 11.36 7.95 -9.35
CA GLN A 100 10.85 7.52 -8.05
C GLN A 100 10.90 5.99 -7.84
N VAL A 101 11.19 5.22 -8.90
CA VAL A 101 11.28 3.75 -8.83
C VAL A 101 12.30 3.25 -7.78
N PRO A 102 13.48 3.89 -7.59
CA PRO A 102 14.41 3.48 -6.54
C PRO A 102 13.82 3.55 -5.12
N MET A 103 13.01 4.58 -4.83
CA MET A 103 12.38 4.74 -3.52
C MET A 103 11.35 3.64 -3.26
N ALA A 104 10.47 3.40 -4.24
CA ALA A 104 9.52 2.29 -4.19
C ALA A 104 10.20 0.92 -4.04
N THR A 105 11.30 0.70 -4.76
CA THR A 105 12.09 -0.54 -4.66
C THR A 105 12.69 -0.69 -3.26
N GLY A 106 13.22 0.39 -2.69
CA GLY A 106 13.79 0.39 -1.34
C GLY A 106 12.75 0.08 -0.26
N VAL A 107 11.54 0.65 -0.36
CA VAL A 107 10.42 0.32 0.53
C VAL A 107 10.06 -1.17 0.46
N LEU A 108 9.95 -1.72 -0.75
CA LEU A 108 9.65 -3.14 -0.93
C LEU A 108 10.78 -4.04 -0.39
N MET A 109 12.04 -3.64 -0.56
CA MET A 109 13.19 -4.37 0.01
C MET A 109 13.18 -4.32 1.54
N ALA A 110 12.90 -3.15 2.13
CA ALA A 110 12.77 -3.00 3.58
C ALA A 110 11.67 -3.93 4.12
N ALA A 111 10.50 -3.94 3.47
CA ALA A 111 9.41 -4.85 3.81
C ALA A 111 9.82 -6.33 3.72
N ALA A 112 10.47 -6.71 2.61
CA ALA A 112 10.92 -8.09 2.39
C ALA A 112 11.97 -8.55 3.41
N MET A 113 12.74 -7.63 3.97
CA MET A 113 13.71 -7.89 5.04
C MET A 113 13.10 -7.81 6.46
N GLY A 114 11.78 -7.61 6.58
CA GLY A 114 11.10 -7.49 7.87
C GLY A 114 11.44 -6.19 8.62
N MET A 115 11.87 -5.15 7.90
CA MET A 115 12.13 -3.83 8.48
C MET A 115 10.84 -3.01 8.53
N ASP A 116 10.78 -2.05 9.45
CA ASP A 116 9.76 -1.01 9.46
C ASP A 116 9.91 -0.13 8.21
N THR A 117 8.93 -0.20 7.30
CA THR A 117 8.97 0.51 6.02
C THR A 117 8.82 2.01 6.16
N VAL A 118 8.03 2.48 7.14
CA VAL A 118 7.80 3.90 7.39
C VAL A 118 9.07 4.50 7.98
N ALA A 119 9.62 3.89 9.03
CA ALA A 119 10.88 4.33 9.62
C ALA A 119 12.07 4.23 8.64
N TRP A 120 12.07 3.23 7.75
CA TRP A 120 13.05 3.16 6.65
C TRP A 120 12.90 4.36 5.71
N ARG A 121 11.66 4.66 5.29
CA ARG A 121 11.41 5.73 4.32
C ARG A 121 11.66 7.12 4.91
N ASP A 122 11.29 7.37 6.15
CA ASP A 122 11.39 8.69 6.79
C ASP A 122 12.84 9.21 6.86
N GLN A 123 13.84 8.32 6.75
CA GLN A 123 15.27 8.68 6.69
C GLN A 123 15.65 9.54 5.46
N PHE A 124 14.82 9.55 4.42
CA PHE A 124 15.05 10.32 3.19
C PHE A 124 14.29 11.66 3.17
N GLY A 125 13.69 12.06 4.29
CA GLY A 125 12.91 13.29 4.41
C GLY A 125 11.47 13.15 3.90
N PRO A 126 10.75 14.26 3.67
CA PRO A 126 9.35 14.22 3.26
C PRO A 126 9.12 13.44 1.97
N ILE A 127 7.96 12.80 1.84
CA ILE A 127 7.56 12.07 0.63
C ILE A 127 7.00 13.08 -0.39
N PRO A 128 7.66 13.33 -1.52
CA PRO A 128 7.14 14.25 -2.53
C PRO A 128 5.93 13.63 -3.27
N PRO A 129 5.04 14.44 -3.87
CA PRO A 129 3.79 13.94 -4.47
C PRO A 129 3.98 12.90 -5.58
N ASN A 130 5.03 13.02 -6.39
CA ASN A 130 5.34 12.06 -7.45
C ASN A 130 5.76 10.70 -6.88
N GLU A 131 6.46 10.69 -5.76
CA GLU A 131 6.82 9.45 -5.06
C GLU A 131 5.60 8.81 -4.39
N ALA A 132 4.78 9.61 -3.70
CA ALA A 132 3.52 9.15 -3.10
C ALA A 132 2.59 8.47 -4.13
N LEU A 133 2.55 9.02 -5.36
CA LEU A 133 1.79 8.43 -6.45
C LEU A 133 2.37 7.07 -6.87
N VAL A 134 3.70 6.94 -6.97
CA VAL A 134 4.34 5.66 -7.29
C VAL A 134 4.10 4.63 -6.19
N HIS A 135 4.17 5.01 -4.91
CA HIS A 135 3.78 4.12 -3.81
C HIS A 135 2.32 3.68 -3.90
N SER A 136 1.41 4.54 -4.37
CA SER A 136 0.01 4.17 -4.58
C SER A 136 -0.14 3.14 -5.71
N PHE A 137 0.65 3.24 -6.78
CA PHE A 137 0.68 2.20 -7.83
C PHE A 137 1.27 0.90 -7.33
N VAL A 138 2.33 0.95 -6.52
CA VAL A 138 2.91 -0.25 -5.88
C VAL A 138 1.88 -0.93 -4.99
N LEU A 139 1.17 -0.18 -4.15
CA LEU A 139 0.10 -0.70 -3.30
C LEU A 139 -0.97 -1.40 -4.14
N TRP A 140 -1.41 -0.77 -5.24
CA TRP A 140 -2.38 -1.38 -6.15
C TRP A 140 -1.86 -2.66 -6.80
N LEU A 141 -0.60 -2.69 -7.24
CA LEU A 141 0.01 -3.87 -7.85
C LEU A 141 0.16 -5.04 -6.87
N LEU A 142 0.46 -4.75 -5.60
CA LEU A 142 0.51 -5.77 -4.55
C LEU A 142 -0.88 -6.34 -4.26
N ALA A 143 -1.90 -5.49 -4.20
CA ALA A 143 -3.29 -5.92 -4.05
C ALA A 143 -3.76 -6.79 -5.24
N ASP A 144 -3.46 -6.37 -6.48
CA ASP A 144 -3.75 -7.16 -7.69
C ASP A 144 -3.02 -8.51 -7.71
N LEU A 145 -1.77 -8.54 -7.24
CA LEU A 145 -1.00 -9.76 -7.12
C LEU A 145 -1.61 -10.71 -6.08
N PHE A 146 -2.03 -10.18 -4.92
CA PHE A 146 -2.69 -10.96 -3.88
C PHE A 146 -3.96 -11.64 -4.43
N ASP A 147 -4.85 -10.87 -5.05
CA ASP A 147 -6.08 -11.40 -5.66
C ASP A 147 -5.79 -12.44 -6.76
N SER A 148 -4.69 -12.25 -7.50
CA SER A 148 -4.25 -13.21 -8.50
C SER A 148 -3.78 -14.53 -7.87
N THR A 149 -3.08 -14.47 -6.73
CA THR A 149 -2.62 -15.67 -6.00
C THR A 149 -3.75 -16.45 -5.35
N THR A 150 -4.85 -15.79 -4.99
CA THR A 150 -6.06 -16.44 -4.44
C THR A 150 -7.07 -16.85 -5.52
N GLU A 151 -6.77 -16.58 -6.80
CA GLU A 151 -7.66 -16.76 -7.97
C GLU A 151 -9.03 -16.08 -7.81
N ARG A 152 -9.12 -15.06 -6.94
CA ARG A 152 -10.38 -14.42 -6.54
C ARG A 152 -10.21 -12.90 -6.47
N PRO A 153 -10.64 -12.18 -7.53
CA PRO A 153 -10.77 -10.73 -7.53
C PRO A 153 -11.49 -10.17 -6.30
N GLY A 154 -10.92 -9.14 -5.67
CA GLY A 154 -11.52 -8.40 -4.56
C GLY A 154 -11.33 -9.06 -3.18
N THR A 155 -10.59 -10.17 -3.09
CA THR A 155 -10.33 -10.84 -1.81
C THR A 155 -9.59 -9.92 -0.85
N ILE A 156 -8.57 -9.21 -1.35
CA ILE A 156 -7.79 -8.31 -0.50
C ILE A 156 -8.60 -7.11 -0.02
N ASP A 157 -9.49 -6.55 -0.85
CA ASP A 157 -10.38 -5.46 -0.42
C ASP A 157 -11.37 -5.91 0.65
N GLN A 158 -11.90 -7.13 0.54
CA GLN A 158 -12.74 -7.70 1.59
C GLN A 158 -11.96 -7.87 2.89
N LEU A 159 -10.77 -8.48 2.83
CA LEU A 159 -9.93 -8.70 4.01
C LEU A 159 -9.56 -7.39 4.71
N MET A 160 -9.18 -6.36 3.95
CA MET A 160 -8.84 -5.05 4.51
C MET A 160 -10.05 -4.37 5.14
N ARG A 161 -11.25 -4.48 4.55
CA ARG A 161 -12.50 -3.99 5.17
C ARG A 161 -12.78 -4.67 6.49
N GLU A 162 -12.75 -6.00 6.52
CA GLU A 162 -12.99 -6.79 7.73
C GLU A 162 -11.98 -6.45 8.82
N THR A 163 -10.71 -6.26 8.45
CA THR A 163 -9.65 -5.83 9.36
C THR A 163 -9.97 -4.45 9.93
N PHE A 164 -10.26 -3.46 9.09
CA PHE A 164 -10.58 -2.11 9.56
C PHE A 164 -11.85 -2.05 10.41
N ASP A 165 -12.88 -2.82 10.06
CA ASP A 165 -14.12 -2.90 10.81
C ASP A 165 -13.87 -3.50 12.20
N SER A 166 -13.06 -4.55 12.29
CA SER A 166 -12.68 -5.19 13.56
C SER A 166 -11.92 -4.26 14.50
N MET A 167 -11.02 -3.42 13.98
CA MET A 167 -10.29 -2.41 14.76
C MET A 167 -11.22 -1.33 15.33
N THR A 168 -12.35 -1.04 14.66
CA THR A 168 -13.38 -0.10 15.16
C THR A 168 -14.33 -0.74 16.17
N ALA A 169 -14.40 -2.08 16.20
CA ALA A 169 -15.34 -2.83 17.02
C ALA A 169 -14.77 -3.22 18.39
N GLU A 170 -13.46 -3.05 18.64
CA GLU A 170 -12.88 -3.16 19.97
C GLU A 170 -13.23 -1.90 20.79
N PRO A 171 -14.10 -1.99 21.81
CA PRO A 171 -14.33 -0.88 22.70
C PRO A 171 -13.17 -0.79 23.69
N SER A 172 -12.62 0.41 23.86
CA SER A 172 -11.80 0.78 25.02
C SER A 172 -12.54 0.54 26.34
#